data_AF-A0A0U5JC36-F1
#
_entry.id   AF-A0A0U5JC36-F1
#
_cell.length_a   1.000
_cell.length_b   1.000
_cell.length_c   1.000
_cell.angle_alpha   90.00
_cell.angle_beta   90.00
_cell.angle_gamma   90.00
#
_symmetry.space_group_name_H-M   'P 1'
#
loop_
_entity.id
_entity.type
_entity.pdbx_description
1 polymer ?
#
loop_
_entity_poly.entity_id
_entity_poly.type
_entity_poly.pdbx_seq_one_letter_code
_entity_poly.pdbx_strand_id
1 'polypeptide(L)'
;MPNPVSMSISSLNSLSSALVLGVTLCRNKPGISNKCLAQVGYALAATTATIESIAAIIFCVGSLALYPVSAVPLKHSVNWLDSSSFSVVWAVTDFLLNPFVLKLVANESSARQIVSSGNLMKIPRNAII
;
A
#
# COMPACT_ATOMS: atom_id res chain seq x y z
N MET A 1 14.83 18.08 -12.97
CA MET A 1 13.55 17.67 -12.36
C MET A 1 13.48 16.15 -12.44
N PRO A 2 13.45 15.43 -11.32
CA PRO A 2 13.33 13.98 -11.35
C PRO A 2 11.96 13.58 -11.88
N ASN A 3 11.90 12.48 -12.65
CA ASN A 3 10.65 11.96 -13.20
C ASN A 3 9.64 11.67 -12.07
N PRO A 4 8.34 11.98 -12.24
CA PRO A 4 7.32 11.68 -11.22
C PRO A 4 7.27 10.17 -10.88
N VAL A 5 7.64 9.33 -11.84
CA VAL A 5 7.78 7.88 -11.65
C VAL A 5 8.93 7.52 -10.70
N SER A 6 10.05 8.25 -10.72
CA SER A 6 11.19 7.96 -9.83
C SER A 6 10.96 8.41 -8.39
N MET A 7 10.01 9.33 -8.14
CA MET A 7 9.57 9.72 -6.79
C MET A 7 8.52 8.78 -6.19
N SER A 8 7.78 8.05 -7.02
CA SER A 8 6.80 7.04 -6.57
C SER A 8 7.50 5.79 -5.99
N ILE A 9 8.59 5.36 -6.65
CA ILE A 9 9.35 4.15 -6.29
C ILE A 9 10.04 4.25 -4.92
N SER A 10 10.48 5.45 -4.51
CA SER A 10 11.15 5.68 -3.22
C SER A 10 10.21 5.64 -1.99
N SER A 11 8.92 5.41 -2.19
CA SER A 11 7.92 5.24 -1.10
C SER A 11 7.41 3.81 -0.93
N LEU A 12 7.91 2.85 -1.72
CA LEU A 12 7.50 1.46 -1.67
C LEU A 12 8.25 0.73 -0.56
N ASN A 13 7.63 0.69 0.62
CA ASN A 13 8.18 0.00 1.80
C ASN A 13 7.81 -1.49 1.87
N SER A 14 6.92 -1.96 0.98
CA SER A 14 6.46 -3.36 0.92
C SER A 14 6.01 -3.76 -0.51
N LEU A 15 6.04 -5.07 -0.82
CA LEU A 15 5.60 -5.61 -2.11
C LEU A 15 4.09 -5.42 -2.29
N SER A 16 3.32 -5.58 -1.21
CA SER A 16 1.88 -5.36 -1.24
C SER A 16 1.50 -3.92 -1.56
N SER A 17 2.23 -2.93 -1.04
CA SER A 17 2.06 -1.52 -1.42
C SER A 17 2.30 -1.28 -2.92
N ALA A 18 3.34 -1.90 -3.48
CA ALA A 18 3.62 -1.83 -4.92
C ALA A 18 2.52 -2.48 -5.77
N LEU A 19 1.95 -3.59 -5.30
CA LEU A 19 0.82 -4.26 -5.94
C LEU A 19 -0.44 -3.39 -5.91
N VAL A 20 -0.77 -2.77 -4.77
CA VAL A 20 -1.91 -1.85 -4.66
C VAL A 20 -1.74 -0.65 -5.59
N LEU A 21 -0.53 -0.07 -5.68
CA LEU A 21 -0.21 0.99 -6.63
C LEU A 21 -0.48 0.55 -8.08
N GLY A 22 0.10 -0.59 -8.50
CA GLY A 22 -0.05 -1.09 -9.88
C GLY A 22 -1.51 -1.39 -10.24
N VAL A 23 -2.25 -2.04 -9.33
CA VAL A 23 -3.67 -2.36 -9.51
C VAL A 23 -4.50 -1.07 -9.61
N THR A 24 -4.25 -0.09 -8.75
CA THR A 24 -5.01 1.16 -8.72
C THR A 24 -4.73 2.04 -9.94
N LEU A 25 -3.49 2.06 -10.45
CA LEU A 25 -3.16 2.74 -11.70
C LEU A 25 -3.83 2.09 -12.91
N CYS A 26 -3.89 0.75 -12.96
CA CYS A 26 -4.63 0.04 -13.99
C CYS A 26 -6.14 0.34 -13.91
N ARG A 27 -6.68 0.31 -12.70
CA ARG A 27 -8.09 0.60 -12.39
C ARG A 27 -8.52 2.01 -12.79
N ASN A 28 -7.67 3.01 -12.55
CA ASN A 28 -7.98 4.41 -12.80
C ASN A 28 -8.02 4.77 -14.30
N LYS A 29 -7.61 3.85 -15.19
CA LYS A 29 -7.83 3.98 -16.64
C LYS A 29 -9.30 3.73 -17.00
N PRO A 30 -9.87 4.47 -17.96
CA PRO A 30 -11.27 4.31 -18.35
C PRO A 30 -11.55 2.89 -18.86
N GLY A 31 -12.60 2.23 -18.35
CA GLY A 31 -13.04 0.91 -18.81
C GLY A 31 -13.62 0.03 -17.69
N ILE A 32 -14.73 -0.66 -17.96
CA ILE A 32 -15.38 -1.58 -17.00
C ILE A 32 -14.50 -2.82 -16.75
N SER A 33 -13.81 -3.32 -17.79
CA SER A 33 -12.88 -4.45 -17.68
C SER A 33 -11.75 -4.17 -16.68
N ASN A 34 -11.26 -2.93 -16.63
CA ASN A 34 -10.22 -2.52 -15.67
C ASN A 34 -10.74 -2.52 -14.23
N LYS A 35 -12.02 -2.16 -14.01
CA LYS A 35 -12.64 -2.26 -12.68
C LYS A 35 -12.78 -3.71 -12.21
N CYS A 36 -13.15 -4.62 -13.12
CA CYS A 36 -13.26 -6.04 -12.82
C CYS A 36 -11.89 -6.68 -12.52
N LEU A 37 -10.90 -6.41 -13.37
CA LEU A 37 -9.50 -6.84 -13.15
C LEU A 37 -8.95 -6.27 -11.84
N ALA A 38 -9.32 -5.03 -11.50
CA ALA A 38 -8.90 -4.42 -10.25
C ALA A 38 -9.50 -5.08 -9.00
N GLN A 39 -10.73 -5.60 -9.06
CA GLN A 39 -11.29 -6.36 -7.92
C GLN A 39 -10.46 -7.61 -7.63
N VAL A 40 -10.09 -8.36 -8.66
CA VAL A 40 -9.20 -9.51 -8.52
C VAL A 40 -7.83 -9.07 -8.02
N GLY A 41 -7.30 -7.96 -8.57
CA GLY A 41 -6.03 -7.37 -8.14
C GLY A 41 -6.00 -6.96 -6.67
N TYR A 42 -7.06 -6.33 -6.15
CA TYR A 42 -7.14 -5.94 -4.75
C TYR A 42 -7.28 -7.15 -3.82
N ALA A 43 -8.01 -8.19 -4.23
CA ALA A 43 -8.08 -9.44 -3.47
C ALA A 43 -6.69 -10.09 -3.35
N LEU A 44 -5.94 -10.15 -4.45
CA LEU A 44 -4.57 -10.66 -4.47
C LEU A 44 -3.61 -9.78 -3.64
N ALA A 45 -3.75 -8.47 -3.73
CA ALA A 45 -2.95 -7.52 -2.95
C ALA A 45 -3.20 -7.70 -1.44
N ALA A 46 -4.45 -7.85 -1.01
CA ALA A 46 -4.81 -8.11 0.39
C ALA A 46 -4.24 -9.46 0.90
N THR A 47 -4.31 -10.52 0.09
CA THR A 47 -3.71 -11.82 0.47
C THR A 47 -2.19 -11.72 0.59
N THR A 48 -1.54 -11.04 -0.36
CA THR A 48 -0.08 -10.83 -0.34
C THR A 48 0.34 -9.99 0.87
N ALA A 49 -0.40 -8.92 1.19
CA ALA A 49 -0.18 -8.07 2.34
C ALA A 49 -0.31 -8.83 3.67
N THR A 50 -1.25 -9.79 3.74
CA THR A 50 -1.42 -10.66 4.91
C THR A 50 -0.21 -11.58 5.10
N ILE A 51 0.29 -12.19 4.02
CA ILE A 51 1.49 -13.03 4.05
C ILE A 51 2.73 -12.20 4.43
N GLU A 52 2.89 -11.00 3.86
CA GLU A 52 3.99 -10.09 4.24
C GLU A 52 3.90 -9.69 5.72
N SER A 53 2.70 -9.45 6.26
CA SER A 53 2.53 -9.11 7.67
C SER A 53 2.98 -10.26 8.58
N ILE A 54 2.64 -11.51 8.23
CA ILE A 54 3.06 -12.70 8.98
C ILE A 54 4.59 -12.86 8.90
N ALA A 55 5.18 -12.71 7.72
CA ALA A 55 6.62 -12.76 7.55
C ALA A 55 7.33 -11.67 8.36
N ALA A 56 6.84 -10.43 8.31
CA ALA A 56 7.39 -9.31 9.05
C ALA A 56 7.30 -9.50 10.57
N ILE A 57 6.23 -10.13 11.08
CA ILE A 57 6.12 -10.52 12.50
C ILE A 57 7.22 -11.52 12.87
N ILE A 58 7.43 -12.57 12.05
CA ILE A 58 8.48 -13.57 12.30
C ILE A 58 9.87 -12.91 12.30
N PHE A 59 10.14 -12.00 11.37
CA PHE A 59 11.39 -11.24 11.32
C PHE A 59 11.54 -10.27 12.51
N CYS A 60 10.48 -9.61 12.97
CA CYS A 60 10.49 -8.81 14.19
C CYS A 60 10.87 -9.66 15.41
N VAL A 61 10.24 -10.82 15.59
CA VAL A 61 10.53 -11.73 16.72
C VAL A 61 11.96 -12.28 16.61
N GLY A 62 12.38 -12.69 15.41
CA GLY A 62 13.75 -13.17 15.15
C GLY A 62 14.80 -12.09 15.39
N SER A 63 14.54 -10.85 14.98
CA SER A 63 15.45 -9.72 15.22
C SER A 63 15.55 -9.38 16.70
N LEU A 64 14.46 -9.46 17.46
CA LEU A 64 14.45 -9.22 18.91
C LEU A 64 15.23 -10.31 19.65
N ALA A 65 15.13 -11.56 19.19
CA ALA A 65 15.80 -12.71 19.78
C ALA A 65 17.30 -12.78 19.46
N LEU A 66 17.69 -12.44 18.21
CA LEU A 66 19.08 -12.55 17.74
C LEU A 66 19.91 -11.28 17.97
N TYR A 67 19.28 -10.10 17.96
CA TYR A 67 19.96 -8.81 18.06
C TYR A 67 19.22 -7.82 18.99
N PRO A 68 19.13 -8.12 20.30
CA PRO A 68 18.37 -7.31 21.26
C PRO A 68 18.91 -5.87 21.42
N VAL A 69 20.16 -5.60 21.02
CA VAL A 69 20.83 -4.30 21.18
C VAL A 69 20.86 -3.46 19.89
N SER A 70 20.60 -4.07 18.73
CA SER A 70 20.65 -3.37 17.44
C SER A 70 19.26 -2.87 17.04
N ALA A 71 19.04 -1.55 17.15
CA ALA A 71 17.76 -0.92 16.79
C ALA A 71 17.47 -0.90 15.28
N VAL A 72 18.50 -1.09 14.45
CA VAL A 72 18.41 -0.96 12.97
C VAL A 72 17.56 -2.08 12.33
N PRO A 73 17.82 -3.38 12.56
CA PRO A 73 17.01 -4.46 11.97
C PRO A 73 15.57 -4.49 12.51
N LEU A 74 15.37 -4.10 13.77
CA LEU A 74 14.04 -3.96 14.37
C LEU A 74 13.25 -2.84 13.70
N LYS A 75 13.86 -1.66 13.51
CA LYS A 75 13.21 -0.52 12.83
C LYS A 75 12.81 -0.85 11.39
N HIS A 76 13.65 -1.59 10.66
CA HIS A 76 13.31 -2.01 9.31
C HIS A 76 12.12 -2.98 9.29
N SER A 77 12.12 -3.99 10.18
CA SER A 77 11.03 -4.98 10.27
C SER A 77 9.71 -4.34 10.73
N VAL A 78 9.76 -3.38 11.65
CA VAL A 78 8.59 -2.61 12.09
C VAL A 78 8.03 -1.74 10.97
N ASN A 79 8.89 -1.06 10.19
CA ASN A 79 8.43 -0.29 9.03
C ASN A 79 7.81 -1.18 7.95
N TRP A 80 8.37 -2.37 7.74
CA TRP A 80 7.82 -3.35 6.80
C TRP A 80 6.46 -3.90 7.27
N LEU A 81 6.31 -4.15 8.57
CA LEU A 81 5.06 -4.55 9.19
C LEU A 81 3.98 -3.45 9.12
N ASP A 82 4.36 -2.20 9.41
CA ASP A 82 3.44 -1.05 9.32
C ASP A 82 2.96 -0.82 7.88
N SER A 83 3.85 -0.96 6.90
CA SER A 83 3.49 -0.86 5.48
C SER A 83 2.55 -1.98 5.03
N SER A 84 2.92 -3.24 5.30
CA SER A 84 2.12 -4.40 4.88
C SER A 84 0.75 -4.45 5.55
N SER A 85 0.66 -4.17 6.85
CA SER A 85 -0.63 -4.14 7.56
C SER A 85 -1.56 -3.03 7.07
N PHE A 86 -1.02 -1.84 6.76
CA PHE A 86 -1.79 -0.76 6.15
C PHE A 86 -2.27 -1.15 4.74
N SER A 87 -1.44 -1.80 3.93
CA SER A 87 -1.82 -2.29 2.61
C SER A 87 -2.97 -3.29 2.64
N VAL A 88 -3.15 -4.08 3.71
CA VAL A 88 -4.34 -4.92 3.89
C VAL A 88 -5.61 -4.06 3.97
N VAL A 89 -5.64 -3.11 4.89
CA VAL A 89 -6.82 -2.24 5.12
C VAL A 89 -7.11 -1.41 3.89
N TRP A 90 -6.06 -0.90 3.23
CA TRP A 90 -6.18 -0.10 2.02
C TRP A 90 -6.70 -0.92 0.84
N ALA A 91 -6.17 -2.12 0.58
CA ALA A 91 -6.66 -2.99 -0.49
C ALA A 91 -8.13 -3.40 -0.28
N VAL A 92 -8.54 -3.69 0.96
CA VAL A 92 -9.94 -4.00 1.30
C VAL A 92 -10.84 -2.79 1.08
N THR A 93 -10.40 -1.61 1.50
CA THR A 93 -11.15 -0.36 1.31
C THR A 93 -11.32 -0.06 -0.18
N ASP A 94 -10.26 -0.18 -0.96
CA ASP A 94 -10.28 0.04 -2.40
C ASP A 94 -11.14 -1.01 -3.12
N PHE A 95 -11.15 -2.27 -2.67
CA PHE A 95 -12.07 -3.29 -3.18
C PHE A 95 -13.54 -2.89 -3.01
N LEU A 96 -13.91 -2.40 -1.82
CA LEU A 96 -15.28 -1.95 -1.51
C LEU A 96 -15.66 -0.67 -2.27
N LEU A 97 -14.73 0.26 -2.43
CA LEU A 97 -14.96 1.55 -3.10
C LEU A 97 -14.87 1.49 -4.64
N ASN A 98 -14.22 0.46 -5.19
CA ASN A 98 -14.00 0.31 -6.62
C ASN A 98 -15.27 0.46 -7.50
N PRO A 99 -16.44 -0.11 -7.17
CA PRO A 99 -17.64 0.09 -7.99
C PRO A 99 -18.24 1.50 -7.89
N PHE A 100 -18.07 2.19 -6.76
CA PHE A 100 -18.78 3.44 -6.45
C PHE A 100 -18.02 4.72 -6.81
N VAL A 101 -16.68 4.69 -6.77
CA VAL A 101 -15.87 5.91 -6.89
C VAL A 101 -15.34 6.08 -8.33
N LEU A 102 -15.18 7.31 -8.82
CA LEU A 102 -14.59 7.55 -10.15
C LEU A 102 -13.08 7.31 -10.19
N LYS A 103 -12.34 7.73 -9.16
CA LYS A 103 -10.88 7.56 -9.05
C LYS A 103 -10.50 7.15 -7.63
N LEU A 104 -9.54 6.25 -7.52
CA LEU A 104 -8.98 5.81 -6.25
C LEU A 104 -7.55 6.35 -6.09
N VAL A 105 -7.11 6.43 -4.84
CA VAL A 105 -5.75 6.87 -4.49
C VAL A 105 -4.82 5.69 -4.70
N ALA A 106 -3.78 5.86 -5.52
CA ALA A 106 -2.85 4.80 -5.91
C ALA A 106 -1.58 4.78 -5.06
N ASN A 107 -1.22 5.88 -4.39
CA ASN A 107 0.04 6.00 -3.64
C ASN A 107 -0.20 5.84 -2.13
N GLU A 108 0.55 4.94 -1.47
CA GLU A 108 0.46 4.67 -0.04
C GLU A 108 0.66 5.93 0.81
N SER A 109 1.65 6.76 0.46
CA SER A 109 1.94 8.00 1.19
C SER A 109 0.74 8.96 1.16
N SER A 110 0.06 9.03 0.02
CA SER A 110 -1.15 9.86 -0.13
C SER A 110 -2.34 9.25 0.62
N ALA A 111 -2.49 7.92 0.61
CA ALA A 111 -3.52 7.23 1.36
C ALA A 111 -3.35 7.45 2.87
N ARG A 112 -2.12 7.31 3.39
CA ARG A 112 -1.79 7.60 4.80
C ARG A 112 -2.03 9.06 5.17
N GLN A 113 -1.74 9.99 4.27
CA GLN A 113 -2.01 11.41 4.50
C GLN A 113 -3.52 11.71 4.59
N ILE A 114 -4.35 11.03 3.80
CA ILE A 114 -5.81 11.17 3.87
C ILE A 114 -6.34 10.59 5.18
N VAL A 115 -5.85 9.41 5.58
CA VAL A 115 -6.22 8.79 6.87
C VAL A 115 -5.83 9.67 8.04
N SER A 116 -4.61 10.22 8.06
CA SER A 116 -4.14 11.07 9.16
C SER A 116 -4.80 12.44 9.21
N SER A 117 -5.21 12.99 8.06
CA SER A 117 -5.93 14.27 8.01
C SER A 117 -7.43 14.15 8.27
N GLY A 118 -8.00 12.94 8.21
CA GLY A 118 -9.43 12.67 8.38
C GLY A 118 -10.32 13.34 7.32
N ASN A 119 -9.72 13.90 6.26
CA ASN A 119 -10.43 14.68 5.25
C ASN A 119 -10.36 14.00 3.89
N LEU A 120 -11.39 13.19 3.60
CA LEU A 120 -11.56 12.46 2.34
C LEU A 120 -11.75 13.37 1.11
N MET A 121 -12.06 14.66 1.31
CA MET A 121 -12.29 15.62 0.23
C MET A 121 -11.00 16.24 -0.30
N LYS A 122 -9.88 16.09 0.44
CA LYS A 122 -8.59 16.66 0.06
C LYS A 122 -7.68 15.58 -0.52
N ILE A 123 -7.78 15.36 -1.83
CA ILE A 123 -6.90 14.42 -2.54
C ILE A 123 -5.56 15.12 -2.85
N PRO A 124 -4.41 14.61 -2.38
CA PRO A 124 -3.10 15.15 -2.74
C PRO A 124 -2.87 15.10 -4.26
N ARG A 125 -2.18 16.10 -4.85
CA ARG A 125 -1.94 16.15 -6.32
C ARG A 125 -1.23 14.90 -6.87
N ASN A 126 -0.44 14.21 -6.06
CA ASN A 126 0.32 13.02 -6.44
C ASN A 126 -0.39 11.70 -6.07
N ALA A 127 -1.64 11.75 -5.64
CA ALA A 127 -2.37 10.59 -5.13
C ALA A 127 -2.92 9.68 -6.23
N ILE A 128 -3.00 10.16 -7.47
CA ILE A 128 -3.71 9.51 -8.58
C ILE A 128 -2.73 8.98 -9.65
N ILE A 129 -1.46 9.40 -9.59
CA ILE A 129 -0.42 9.19 -10.61
C ILE A 129 0.51 8.05 -10.21
#